data_AF-A0A638YLR0-F1
#
_entry.id   AF-A0A638YLR0-F1
#
_cell.length_a   1.000
_cell.length_b   1.000
_cell.length_c   1.000
_cell.angle_alpha   90.00
_cell.angle_beta   90.00
_cell.angle_gamma   90.00
#
_symmetry.space_group_name_H-M   'P 1'
#
loop_
_entity.id
_entity.type
_entity.pdbx_description
1 polymer ?
#
loop_
_entity_poly.entity_id
_entity_poly.type
_entity_poly.pdbx_seq_one_letter_code
_entity_poly.pdbx_strand_id
1 'polypeptide(L)'
;MNISDIRAGLRTLVENEETTFKQIALESGLSTGTISSFINDKYNGDNERISQILQRWLEKYHAVAELPEPPRFVETQTVKQIWTSMRFASLTESIAVVCGNPGVGKTEAAREYR
;
A
#
# COMPACT_ATOMS: atom_id res chain seq x y z
N MET A 1 9.93 22.22 -0.05
CA MET A 1 8.57 22.78 -0.20
C MET A 1 8.41 23.85 0.86
N ASN A 2 7.82 25.01 0.56
CA ASN A 2 7.54 25.99 1.61
C ASN A 2 6.27 25.60 2.37
N ILE A 3 6.05 26.16 3.57
CA ILE A 3 4.87 25.86 4.41
C ILE A 3 3.55 26.13 3.68
N SER A 4 3.51 27.18 2.85
CA SER A 4 2.36 27.50 1.99
C SER A 4 1.99 26.35 1.06
N ASP A 5 2.98 25.73 0.44
CA ASP A 5 2.82 24.70 -0.57
C ASP A 5 2.31 23.41 0.09
N ILE A 6 2.84 23.08 1.28
CA ILE A 6 2.40 21.92 2.07
C ILE A 6 0.94 22.08 2.47
N ARG A 7 0.53 23.28 2.94
CA ARG A 7 -0.87 23.55 3.29
C ARG A 7 -1.80 23.45 2.08
N ALA A 8 -1.37 23.98 0.93
CA ALA A 8 -2.14 23.90 -0.31
C ALA A 8 -2.32 22.44 -0.75
N GLY A 9 -1.24 21.66 -0.79
CA GLY A 9 -1.29 20.24 -1.15
C GLY A 9 -2.22 19.43 -0.25
N LEU A 10 -2.10 19.58 1.08
CA LEU A 10 -2.98 18.89 2.01
C LEU A 10 -4.45 19.32 1.86
N ARG A 11 -4.71 20.61 1.60
CA ARG A 11 -6.07 21.12 1.39
C ARG A 11 -6.69 20.51 0.14
N THR A 12 -5.95 20.47 -0.97
CA THR A 12 -6.42 19.86 -2.23
C THR A 12 -6.76 18.39 -2.05
N LEU A 13 -5.92 17.61 -1.35
CA LEU A 13 -6.20 16.19 -1.09
C LEU A 13 -7.49 15.98 -0.27
N VAL A 14 -7.78 16.86 0.69
CA VAL A 14 -9.00 16.78 1.51
C VAL A 14 -10.22 17.26 0.73
N GLU A 15 -10.10 18.33 -0.06
CA GLU A 15 -11.18 18.87 -0.89
C GLU A 15 -11.59 17.92 -2.03
N ASN A 16 -10.63 17.16 -2.58
CA ASN A 16 -10.87 16.13 -3.58
C ASN A 16 -11.41 14.82 -2.99
N GLU A 17 -11.64 14.75 -1.68
CA GLU A 17 -12.04 13.53 -0.96
C GLU A 17 -11.04 12.35 -1.09
N GLU A 18 -9.80 12.62 -1.51
CA GLU A 18 -8.72 11.61 -1.64
C GLU A 18 -8.20 11.13 -0.28
N THR A 19 -8.35 11.97 0.75
CA THR A 19 -8.05 11.62 2.14
C THR A 19 -8.90 12.41 3.12
N THR A 20 -8.80 12.09 4.41
CA THR A 20 -9.49 12.83 5.48
C THR A 20 -8.52 13.31 6.54
N PHE A 21 -8.87 14.38 7.25
CA PHE A 21 -8.12 14.84 8.43
C PHE A 21 -7.84 13.73 9.46
N LYS A 22 -8.78 12.79 9.62
CA LYS A 22 -8.63 11.64 10.52
C LYS A 22 -7.54 10.68 10.04
N GLN A 23 -7.49 10.41 8.74
CA GLN A 23 -6.47 9.55 8.14
C GLN A 23 -5.08 10.19 8.24
N ILE A 24 -4.97 11.47 7.86
CA ILE A 24 -3.71 12.22 8.00
C ILE A 24 -3.24 12.19 9.47
N ALA A 25 -4.13 12.40 10.43
CA ALA A 25 -3.82 12.35 11.86
C ALA A 25 -3.26 10.99 12.28
N LEU A 26 -3.92 9.90 11.88
CA LEU A 26 -3.52 8.54 12.19
C LEU A 26 -2.13 8.21 11.63
N GLU A 27 -1.88 8.58 10.38
CA GLU A 27 -0.65 8.21 9.67
C GLU A 27 0.55 9.13 10.01
N SER A 28 0.29 10.40 10.33
CA SER A 28 1.34 11.36 10.72
C SER A 28 1.63 11.37 12.22
N GLY A 29 0.77 10.76 13.05
CA GLY A 29 0.88 10.78 14.51
C GLY A 29 0.52 12.13 15.15
N LEU A 30 -0.10 13.04 14.39
CA LEU A 30 -0.56 14.35 14.86
C LEU A 30 -2.05 14.30 15.24
N SER A 31 -2.50 15.24 16.08
CA SER A 31 -3.94 15.37 16.35
C SER A 31 -4.67 15.99 15.16
N THR A 32 -5.94 15.61 14.96
CA THR A 32 -6.81 16.21 13.94
C THR A 32 -6.95 17.73 14.10
N GLY A 33 -7.00 18.22 15.35
CA GLY A 33 -7.04 19.64 15.67
C GLY A 33 -5.76 20.38 15.27
N THR A 34 -4.58 19.75 15.45
CA THR A 34 -3.29 20.29 15.01
C THR A 34 -3.25 20.43 13.49
N ILE A 35 -3.67 19.39 12.76
CA ILE A 35 -3.65 19.40 11.28
C ILE A 35 -4.63 20.45 10.74
N SER A 36 -5.87 20.47 11.24
CA SER A 36 -6.87 21.46 10.82
C SER A 36 -6.41 22.88 11.11
N SER A 37 -5.81 23.13 12.28
CA SER A 37 -5.26 24.45 12.62
C SER A 37 -4.07 24.82 11.73
N PHE A 38 -3.21 23.86 11.37
CA PHE A 38 -2.05 24.08 10.51
C PHE A 38 -2.46 24.41 9.07
N ILE A 39 -3.39 23.64 8.48
CA ILE A 39 -3.90 23.89 7.11
C ILE A 39 -4.59 25.25 7.01
N ASN A 40 -5.28 25.68 8.07
CA ASN A 40 -6.00 26.96 8.11
C ASN A 40 -5.15 28.14 8.56
N ASP A 41 -3.83 27.97 8.74
CA ASP A 41 -2.92 29.02 9.22
C ASP A 41 -3.30 29.62 10.59
N LYS A 42 -3.89 28.78 11.46
CA LYS A 42 -4.32 29.13 12.83
C LYS A 42 -3.50 28.43 13.91
N TYR A 43 -2.48 27.68 13.53
CA TYR A 43 -1.65 26.94 14.46
C TYR A 43 -0.55 27.85 15.03
N ASN A 44 -0.66 28.17 16.32
CA ASN A 44 0.27 29.07 17.02
C ASN A 44 1.53 28.35 17.59
N GLY A 45 1.68 27.06 17.33
CA GLY A 45 2.83 26.27 17.78
C GLY A 45 4.01 26.32 16.81
N ASP A 46 4.87 25.31 16.90
CA ASP A 46 6.01 25.13 16.01
C ASP A 46 5.56 24.68 14.61
N ASN A 47 5.31 25.66 13.74
CA ASN A 47 4.89 25.42 12.35
C ASN A 47 5.99 24.72 11.54
N GLU A 48 7.26 24.97 11.83
CA GLU A 48 8.38 24.38 11.12
C GLU A 48 8.42 22.86 11.38
N ARG A 49 8.37 22.46 12.65
CA ARG A 49 8.30 21.04 13.04
C ARG A 49 7.10 20.32 12.43
N ILE A 50 5.90 20.93 12.48
CA ILE A 50 4.70 20.33 11.92
C ILE A 50 4.79 20.21 10.40
N SER A 51 5.33 21.22 9.73
CA SER A 51 5.52 21.21 8.28
C SER A 51 6.44 20.06 7.83
N GLN A 52 7.52 19.77 8.56
CA GLN A 52 8.43 18.67 8.23
C GLN A 52 7.80 17.28 8.41
N ILE A 53 6.89 17.13 9.37
CA ILE A 53 6.14 15.87 9.56
C ILE A 53 5.15 15.70 8.40
N LEU A 54 4.39 16.75 8.10
CA LEU A 54 3.36 16.70 7.07
C LEU A 54 3.93 16.66 5.65
N GLN A 55 5.09 17.26 5.40
CA GLN A 55 5.81 17.12 4.14
C GLN A 55 6.19 15.67 3.89
N ARG A 56 6.79 15.00 4.87
CA ARG A 56 7.15 13.57 4.76
C ARG A 56 5.94 12.68 4.55
N TRP A 57 4.83 13.01 5.21
CA TRP A 57 3.57 12.31 4.99
C TRP A 57 3.06 12.50 3.56
N LEU A 58 3.06 13.72 3.05
CA LEU A 58 2.62 14.05 1.69
C LEU A 58 3.48 13.37 0.61
N GLU A 59 4.80 13.40 0.77
CA GLU A 59 5.75 12.70 -0.10
C GLU A 59 5.48 11.19 -0.12
N LYS A 60 5.24 10.59 1.05
CA LYS A 60 4.87 9.17 1.15
C LYS A 60 3.52 8.88 0.51
N TYR A 61 2.53 9.75 0.68
CA TYR A 61 1.19 9.58 0.11
C TYR A 61 1.26 9.51 -1.43
N HIS A 62 1.98 10.43 -2.07
CA HIS A 62 2.19 10.41 -3.52
C HIS A 62 3.03 9.21 -3.98
N ALA A 63 4.09 8.86 -3.24
CA ALA A 63 4.90 7.69 -3.58
C ALA A 63 4.10 6.38 -3.56
N VAL A 64 3.12 6.25 -2.65
CA VAL A 64 2.20 5.09 -2.62
C VAL A 64 1.24 5.09 -3.80
N ALA A 65 0.75 6.26 -4.22
CA ALA A 65 -0.13 6.37 -5.40
C ALA A 65 0.58 6.00 -6.71
N GLU A 66 1.90 6.13 -6.78
CA GLU A 66 2.72 5.70 -7.91
C GLU A 66 3.04 4.20 -7.91
N LEU A 67 2.78 3.48 -6.80
CA LEU A 67 3.03 2.05 -6.75
C LEU A 67 2.06 1.31 -7.69
N PRO A 68 2.55 0.33 -8.46
CA PRO A 68 1.66 -0.51 -9.24
C PRO A 68 0.70 -1.25 -8.29
N GLU A 69 -0.52 -1.53 -8.78
CA GLU A 69 -1.44 -2.36 -8.03
C GLU A 69 -0.75 -3.69 -7.66
N PRO A 70 -0.87 -4.13 -6.39
CA PRO A 70 -0.25 -5.36 -5.96
C PRO A 70 -0.78 -6.51 -6.83
N PRO A 71 0.10 -7.40 -7.32
CA PRO A 71 -0.33 -8.48 -8.19
C PRO A 71 -1.33 -9.37 -7.45
N ARG A 72 -2.44 -9.71 -8.12
CA ARG A 72 -3.46 -10.61 -7.55
C ARG A 72 -2.88 -11.95 -7.11
N PHE A 73 -1.84 -12.42 -7.79
CA PHE A 73 -1.15 -13.66 -7.49
C PHE A 73 0.34 -13.52 -7.75
N VAL A 74 1.16 -14.06 -6.85
CA VAL A 74 2.62 -14.09 -6.98
C VAL A 74 3.06 -15.50 -7.28
N GLU A 75 3.71 -15.70 -8.43
CA GLU A 75 4.28 -16.98 -8.81
C GLU A 75 5.56 -17.27 -7.99
N THR A 76 5.35 -17.86 -6.81
CA THR A 76 6.45 -18.28 -5.92
C THR A 76 7.16 -19.53 -6.44
N GLN A 77 8.31 -19.87 -5.86
CA GLN A 77 9.04 -21.08 -6.23
C GLN A 77 8.19 -22.36 -6.05
N THR A 78 7.37 -22.41 -5.00
CA THR A 78 6.44 -23.53 -4.77
C THR A 78 5.42 -23.65 -5.90
N VAL A 79 4.86 -22.52 -6.37
CA VAL A 79 3.91 -22.50 -7.49
C VAL A 79 4.56 -23.07 -8.74
N LYS A 80 5.79 -22.63 -9.06
CA LYS A 80 6.56 -23.15 -10.21
C LYS A 80 6.75 -24.65 -10.18
N GLN A 81 7.11 -25.20 -9.02
CA GLN A 81 7.30 -26.63 -8.84
C GLN A 81 5.98 -27.40 -9.02
N ILE A 82 4.89 -26.91 -8.42
CA ILE A 82 3.56 -27.52 -8.55
C ILE A 82 3.11 -27.52 -10.00
N TRP A 83 3.20 -26.37 -10.68
CA TRP A 83 2.81 -26.23 -12.08
C TRP A 83 3.68 -27.08 -13.00
N THR A 84 4.97 -27.23 -12.69
CA THR A 84 5.84 -28.15 -13.44
C THR A 84 5.36 -29.59 -13.32
N SER A 85 5.01 -30.04 -12.11
CA SER A 85 4.44 -31.38 -11.89
C SER A 85 3.09 -31.57 -12.59
N MET A 86 2.22 -30.56 -12.57
CA MET A 86 0.93 -30.59 -13.27
C MET A 86 1.10 -30.65 -14.79
N ARG A 87 2.02 -29.85 -15.35
CA ARG A 87 2.36 -29.88 -16.78
C ARG A 87 2.90 -31.25 -17.19
N PHE A 88 3.84 -31.78 -16.42
CA PHE A 88 4.40 -33.10 -16.67
C PHE A 88 3.33 -34.20 -16.68
N ALA A 89 2.47 -34.21 -15.66
CA ALA A 89 1.35 -35.16 -15.56
C ALA A 89 0.41 -35.07 -16.77
N SER A 90 0.06 -33.84 -17.18
CA SER A 90 -0.80 -33.61 -18.35
C SER A 90 -0.17 -34.08 -19.66
N LEU A 91 1.14 -33.89 -19.83
CA LEU A 91 1.85 -34.27 -21.06
C LEU A 91 2.12 -35.78 -21.16
N THR A 92 2.20 -36.47 -20.03
CA THR A 92 2.54 -37.89 -19.95
C THR A 92 1.33 -38.79 -19.65
N GLU A 93 0.13 -38.21 -19.59
CA GLU A 93 -1.11 -38.90 -19.22
C GLU A 93 -0.98 -39.66 -17.88
N SER A 94 -0.28 -39.06 -16.92
CA SER A 94 0.01 -39.64 -15.61
C SER A 94 -0.60 -38.84 -14.46
N ILE A 95 -0.53 -39.39 -13.24
CA ILE A 95 -1.03 -38.75 -12.02
C ILE A 95 0.16 -38.26 -11.19
N ALA A 96 0.20 -36.96 -10.89
CA ALA A 96 1.18 -36.37 -9.98
C ALA A 96 0.56 -36.10 -8.59
N VAL A 97 1.32 -36.38 -7.54
CA VAL A 97 0.93 -36.11 -6.15
C VAL A 97 1.79 -34.98 -5.59
N VAL A 98 1.16 -33.90 -5.12
CA VAL A 98 1.82 -32.75 -4.50
C VAL A 98 1.63 -32.79 -2.99
N CYS A 99 2.69 -33.09 -2.25
CA CYS A 99 2.70 -33.12 -0.79
C CYS A 99 3.58 -31.99 -0.23
N GLY A 100 3.14 -31.37 0.86
CA GLY A 100 3.89 -30.33 1.55
C GLY A 100 3.15 -29.83 2.78
N ASN A 101 3.83 -29.08 3.64
CA ASN A 101 3.26 -28.57 4.89
C ASN A 101 1.97 -27.76 4.67
N PRO A 102 1.07 -27.68 5.66
CA PRO A 102 -0.08 -26.78 5.60
C PRO A 102 0.37 -25.32 5.33
N GLY A 103 -0.40 -24.58 4.54
CA GLY A 103 -0.15 -23.16 4.27
C GLY A 103 0.91 -22.83 3.19
N VAL A 104 1.57 -23.81 2.59
CA VAL A 104 2.62 -23.56 1.55
C VAL A 104 2.08 -23.15 0.17
N GLY A 105 0.78 -22.89 0.04
CA GLY A 105 0.18 -22.44 -1.22
C GLY A 105 -0.21 -23.53 -2.22
N LYS A 106 -0.34 -24.81 -1.80
CA LYS A 106 -0.75 -25.92 -2.69
C LYS A 106 -2.07 -25.65 -3.40
N THR A 107 -3.10 -25.30 -2.63
CA THR A 107 -4.45 -25.06 -3.14
C THR A 107 -4.50 -23.83 -4.02
N GLU A 108 -3.83 -22.74 -3.63
CA GLU A 108 -3.82 -21.51 -4.43
C GLU A 108 -3.06 -21.70 -5.76
N ALA A 109 -1.93 -22.42 -5.73
CA ALA A 109 -1.21 -22.76 -6.96
C ALA A 109 -2.09 -23.57 -7.93
N ALA A 110 -2.85 -24.55 -7.44
CA ALA A 110 -3.74 -25.35 -8.29
C ALA A 110 -4.89 -24.52 -8.90
N ARG A 111 -5.46 -23.56 -8.15
CA ARG A 111 -6.53 -22.67 -8.65
C ARG A 111 -6.08 -21.72 -9.74
N GLU A 112 -4.82 -21.30 -9.69
CA GLU A 112 -4.24 -20.34 -10.63
C GLU A 112 -3.66 -20.98 -11.88
N TYR A 113 -3.57 -22.31 -11.92
CA TYR A 113 -3.09 -23.04 -13.07
C TYR A 113 -4.06 -22.90 -14.26
N ARG A 114 -3.55 -22.49 -15.42
CA ARG A 114 -4.29 -22.31 -16.68
C ARG A 114 -3.58 -23.01 -17.82
#